data_AF-A0A6L7WRP1-F1
#
_entry.id   AF-A0A6L7WRP1-F1
#
_cell.length_a   1.000
_cell.length_b   1.000
_cell.length_c   1.000
_cell.angle_alpha   90.00
_cell.angle_beta   90.00
_cell.angle_gamma   90.00
#
_symmetry.space_group_name_H-M   'P 1'
#
loop_
_entity.id
_entity.type
_entity.pdbx_description
1 polymer ?
#
loop_
_entity_poly.entity_id
_entity_poly.type
_entity_poly.pdbx_seq_one_letter_code
_entity_poly.pdbx_strand_id
1 'polypeptide(L)'
;MSRREGMDLVVLVPDLDLSGTVRCLLNRPESIGIRPVSFLVNRHLRRDAGCRTGAVERLREFIRDHRYALVMFDKDGSGDPRDSRESIRDEVELRLSRNGWEDRCKAIVIEPELEAWIWNGSRHVPEVLGWQGDHASLRDWLAALDLWSSDAPKPSDPKRALKAVLRKTRTPLSARLYRRLADTVSVRRCTDPAFSEFRATLQRWFPRSGRD
;
A
#
# COMPACT_ATOMS: atom_id res chain seq x y z
N MET A 1 -10.85 -32.03 -18.71
CA MET A 1 -9.63 -31.28 -18.36
C MET A 1 -9.96 -30.38 -17.17
N SER A 2 -9.60 -30.80 -15.96
CA SER A 2 -9.85 -30.02 -14.75
C SER A 2 -9.07 -28.70 -14.85
N ARG A 3 -9.75 -27.55 -14.84
CA ARG A 3 -9.09 -26.25 -14.68
C ARG A 3 -8.34 -26.35 -13.35
N ARG A 4 -7.00 -26.19 -13.37
CA ARG A 4 -6.31 -25.80 -12.14
C ARG A 4 -7.02 -24.55 -11.64
N GLU A 5 -7.58 -24.58 -10.45
CA GLU A 5 -8.15 -23.38 -9.84
C GLU A 5 -6.99 -22.38 -9.71
N GLY A 6 -6.99 -21.38 -10.61
CA GLY A 6 -5.99 -20.32 -10.62
C GLY A 6 -6.10 -19.47 -9.35
N MET A 7 -5.01 -18.80 -8.98
CA MET A 7 -5.02 -17.88 -7.86
C MET A 7 -5.91 -16.65 -8.15
N ASP A 8 -6.43 -16.02 -7.11
CA ASP A 8 -7.29 -14.83 -7.26
C ASP A 8 -6.47 -13.59 -7.70
N LEU A 9 -5.30 -13.37 -7.09
CA LEU A 9 -4.59 -12.09 -7.22
C LEU A 9 -3.07 -12.24 -7.25
N VAL A 10 -2.41 -11.65 -8.25
CA VAL A 10 -0.97 -11.36 -8.18
C VAL A 10 -0.75 -9.89 -7.89
N VAL A 11 0.16 -9.57 -6.96
CA VAL A 11 0.53 -8.20 -6.61
C VAL A 11 2.03 -7.99 -6.84
N LEU A 12 2.38 -6.93 -7.57
CA LEU A 12 3.76 -6.46 -7.75
C LEU A 12 4.03 -5.24 -6.87
N VAL A 13 5.07 -5.30 -6.05
CA VAL A 13 5.50 -4.24 -5.12
C VAL A 13 7.02 -3.98 -5.21
N PRO A 14 7.54 -2.83 -4.75
CA PRO A 14 8.95 -2.47 -4.93
C PRO A 14 9.87 -3.11 -3.88
N ASP A 15 9.39 -3.33 -2.65
CA ASP A 15 10.23 -3.70 -1.50
C ASP A 15 9.52 -4.60 -0.48
N LEU A 16 10.18 -4.83 0.67
CA LEU A 16 9.65 -5.65 1.76
C LEU A 16 8.62 -4.92 2.63
N ASP A 17 8.67 -3.60 2.69
CA ASP A 17 7.82 -2.79 3.57
C ASP A 17 6.41 -2.74 2.97
N LEU A 18 6.30 -2.46 1.67
CA LEU A 18 5.04 -2.55 0.95
C LEU A 18 4.57 -4.00 0.81
N SER A 19 5.48 -4.95 0.57
CA SER A 19 5.11 -6.38 0.51
C SER A 19 4.50 -6.86 1.83
N GLY A 20 5.13 -6.51 2.96
CA GLY A 20 4.62 -6.85 4.28
C GLY A 20 3.26 -6.22 4.55
N THR A 21 3.09 -4.94 4.19
CA THR A 21 1.83 -4.20 4.36
C THR A 21 0.71 -4.86 3.56
N VAL A 22 0.91 -5.09 2.25
CA VAL A 22 -0.09 -5.73 1.38
C VAL A 22 -0.45 -7.13 1.87
N ARG A 23 0.55 -7.95 2.25
CA ARG A 23 0.31 -9.30 2.77
C ARG A 23 -0.53 -9.28 4.04
N CYS A 24 -0.25 -8.38 4.98
CA CYS A 24 -1.03 -8.24 6.22
C CYS A 24 -2.48 -7.84 5.94
N LEU A 25 -2.71 -6.90 5.01
CA LEU A 25 -4.07 -6.46 4.67
C LEU A 25 -4.88 -7.55 3.95
N LEU A 26 -4.26 -8.28 3.01
CA LEU A 26 -4.94 -9.37 2.29
C LEU A 26 -5.23 -10.57 3.19
N ASN A 27 -4.42 -10.81 4.23
CA ASN A 27 -4.69 -11.83 5.25
C ASN A 27 -5.77 -11.41 6.28
N ARG A 28 -6.28 -10.18 6.19
CA ARG A 28 -7.35 -9.65 7.07
C ARG A 28 -8.54 -9.19 6.22
N PRO A 29 -9.18 -10.09 5.46
CA PRO A 29 -10.19 -9.74 4.46
C PRO A 29 -11.36 -8.94 5.04
N GLU A 30 -11.75 -9.19 6.30
CA GLU A 30 -12.81 -8.44 6.98
C GLU A 30 -12.43 -6.96 7.22
N SER A 31 -11.14 -6.66 7.41
CA SER A 31 -10.64 -5.32 7.69
C SER A 31 -10.73 -4.39 6.48
N ILE A 32 -10.64 -4.97 5.28
CA ILE A 32 -10.76 -4.28 3.98
C ILE A 32 -12.09 -4.59 3.27
N GLY A 33 -12.95 -5.42 3.88
CA GLY A 33 -14.31 -5.68 3.43
C GLY A 33 -14.41 -6.54 2.16
N ILE A 34 -13.57 -7.57 2.05
CA ILE A 34 -13.58 -8.54 0.94
C ILE A 34 -13.85 -9.96 1.46
N ARG A 35 -14.13 -10.90 0.55
CA ARG A 35 -14.02 -12.34 0.86
C ARG A 35 -12.54 -12.74 1.00
N PRO A 36 -12.21 -13.86 1.68
CA PRO A 36 -10.87 -14.45 1.58
C PRO A 36 -10.46 -14.69 0.12
N VAL A 37 -9.19 -14.45 -0.19
CA VAL A 37 -8.61 -14.58 -1.54
C VAL A 37 -7.29 -15.34 -1.52
N SER A 38 -7.00 -16.10 -2.58
CA SER A 38 -5.67 -16.68 -2.79
C SER A 38 -4.78 -15.67 -3.53
N PHE A 39 -3.57 -15.42 -3.04
CA PHE A 39 -2.75 -14.36 -3.62
C PHE A 39 -1.24 -14.65 -3.58
N LEU A 40 -0.54 -14.01 -4.52
CA LEU A 40 0.91 -13.99 -4.60
C LEU A 40 1.40 -12.53 -4.59
N VAL A 41 2.34 -12.21 -3.68
CA VAL A 41 3.01 -10.89 -3.68
C VAL A 41 4.46 -11.06 -4.13
N ASN A 42 4.77 -10.49 -5.30
CA ASN A 42 6.07 -10.44 -5.92
C ASN A 42 6.73 -9.08 -5.75
N ARG A 43 8.06 -9.09 -5.61
CA ARG A 43 8.86 -7.88 -5.56
C ARG A 43 9.52 -7.60 -6.90
N HIS A 44 9.64 -6.34 -7.26
CA HIS A 44 10.44 -5.91 -8.40
C HIS A 44 11.87 -5.54 -7.97
N LEU A 45 12.89 -6.11 -8.62
CA LEU A 45 14.30 -5.89 -8.24
C LEU A 45 14.74 -4.43 -8.35
N ARG A 46 14.22 -3.71 -9.36
CA ARG A 46 14.45 -2.26 -9.58
C ARG A 46 13.51 -1.34 -8.78
N ARG A 47 12.87 -1.84 -7.70
CA ARG A 47 11.99 -1.07 -6.82
C ARG A 47 10.89 -0.31 -7.57
N ASP A 48 10.55 0.91 -7.16
CA ASP A 48 9.44 1.73 -7.68
C ASP A 48 9.56 2.02 -9.18
N ALA A 49 10.71 2.50 -9.63
CA ALA A 49 11.00 2.69 -11.06
C ALA A 49 10.83 1.38 -11.85
N GLY A 50 11.19 0.26 -11.23
CA GLY A 50 10.96 -1.07 -11.74
C GLY A 50 9.49 -1.46 -11.84
N CYS A 51 8.69 -1.18 -10.82
CA CYS A 51 7.25 -1.40 -10.86
C CYS A 51 6.58 -0.59 -11.98
N ARG A 52 6.97 0.68 -12.17
CA ARG A 52 6.45 1.51 -13.28
C ARG A 52 6.87 0.96 -14.64
N THR A 53 8.16 0.73 -14.84
CA THR A 53 8.72 0.42 -16.18
C THR A 53 8.68 -1.05 -16.55
N GLY A 54 8.67 -1.97 -15.58
CA GLY A 54 8.84 -3.42 -15.77
C GLY A 54 7.64 -4.28 -15.33
N ALA A 55 6.50 -3.67 -14.98
CA ALA A 55 5.33 -4.41 -14.52
C ALA A 55 4.81 -5.41 -15.56
N VAL A 56 4.79 -5.04 -16.83
CA VAL A 56 4.29 -5.91 -17.91
C VAL A 56 5.12 -7.18 -18.01
N GLU A 57 6.44 -7.04 -18.07
CA GLU A 57 7.38 -8.14 -18.21
C GLU A 57 7.28 -9.05 -16.99
N ARG A 58 7.21 -8.47 -15.79
CA ARG A 58 7.14 -9.24 -14.54
C ARG A 58 5.80 -9.94 -14.34
N LEU A 59 4.70 -9.35 -14.80
CA LEU A 59 3.36 -9.92 -14.59
C LEU A 59 2.92 -10.86 -15.72
N ARG A 60 3.63 -10.89 -16.86
CA ARG A 60 3.28 -11.71 -18.02
C ARG A 60 3.14 -13.20 -17.70
N GLU A 61 4.00 -13.73 -16.83
CA GLU A 61 3.98 -15.15 -16.46
C GLU A 61 2.71 -15.57 -15.68
N PHE A 62 2.00 -14.61 -15.07
CA PHE A 62 0.84 -14.87 -14.23
C PHE A 62 -0.51 -14.73 -14.96
N ILE A 63 -0.51 -14.27 -16.22
CA ILE A 63 -1.72 -13.93 -16.99
C ILE A 63 -2.75 -15.07 -17.02
N ARG A 64 -2.26 -16.32 -17.12
CA ARG A 64 -3.10 -17.53 -17.26
C ARG A 64 -3.51 -18.15 -15.92
N ASP A 65 -2.73 -17.89 -14.87
CA ASP A 65 -2.86 -18.57 -13.57
C ASP A 65 -3.47 -17.67 -12.49
N HIS A 66 -3.66 -16.38 -12.76
CA HIS A 66 -4.24 -15.43 -11.83
C HIS A 66 -5.42 -14.68 -12.43
N ARG A 67 -6.48 -14.49 -11.64
CA ARG A 67 -7.68 -13.77 -12.08
C ARG A 67 -7.41 -12.28 -12.26
N TYR A 68 -6.74 -11.64 -11.31
CA TYR A 68 -6.42 -10.21 -11.36
C TYR A 68 -4.94 -9.93 -11.08
N ALA A 69 -4.46 -8.78 -11.58
CA ALA A 69 -3.13 -8.25 -11.31
C ALA A 69 -3.19 -6.85 -10.70
N LEU A 70 -2.41 -6.63 -9.64
CA LEU A 70 -2.26 -5.34 -9.00
C LEU A 70 -0.79 -4.92 -9.00
N VAL A 71 -0.50 -3.67 -9.33
CA VAL A 71 0.83 -3.06 -9.16
C VAL A 71 0.69 -1.93 -8.16
N MET A 72 1.52 -1.93 -7.11
CA MET A 72 1.49 -0.90 -6.08
C MET A 72 2.91 -0.42 -5.78
N PHE A 73 3.14 0.90 -5.78
CA PHE A 73 4.46 1.50 -5.56
C PHE A 73 4.35 2.98 -5.19
N ASP A 74 5.42 3.54 -4.64
CA ASP A 74 5.49 4.97 -4.28
C ASP A 74 5.72 5.82 -5.53
N LYS A 75 5.06 6.98 -5.62
CA LYS A 75 5.34 7.95 -6.67
C LYS A 75 6.79 8.43 -6.58
N ASP A 76 7.23 8.74 -5.37
CA ASP A 76 8.62 9.08 -5.11
C ASP A 76 9.53 7.90 -5.46
N GLY A 77 10.60 8.15 -6.24
CA GLY A 77 11.47 7.10 -6.76
C GLY A 77 10.95 6.30 -7.96
N SER A 78 9.74 6.59 -8.46
CA SER A 78 9.19 5.89 -9.64
C SER A 78 9.60 6.46 -11.00
N GLY A 79 10.21 7.65 -11.04
CA GLY A 79 10.60 8.32 -12.27
C GLY A 79 10.63 9.84 -12.15
N ASP A 80 10.12 10.54 -13.16
CA ASP A 80 10.09 12.00 -13.20
C ASP A 80 9.15 12.57 -12.12
N PRO A 81 9.61 13.45 -11.22
CA PRO A 81 8.78 14.01 -10.16
C PRO A 81 7.63 14.88 -10.68
N ARG A 82 7.70 15.38 -11.92
CA ARG A 82 6.68 16.22 -12.56
C ARG A 82 5.46 15.44 -13.03
N ASP A 83 5.60 14.13 -13.22
CA ASP A 83 4.46 13.29 -13.58
C ASP A 83 3.43 13.29 -12.45
N SER A 84 2.15 13.37 -12.78
CA SER A 84 1.08 13.22 -11.79
C SER A 84 0.88 11.74 -11.43
N ARG A 85 0.38 11.49 -10.22
CA ARG A 85 0.00 10.15 -9.75
C ARG A 85 -0.96 9.46 -10.74
N GLU A 86 -1.92 10.21 -11.27
CA GLU A 86 -2.92 9.74 -12.22
C GLU A 86 -2.29 9.36 -13.57
N SER A 87 -1.38 10.18 -14.09
CA SER A 87 -0.69 9.91 -15.35
C SER A 87 0.13 8.61 -15.27
N ILE A 88 0.89 8.44 -14.18
CA ILE A 88 1.70 7.23 -13.96
C ILE A 88 0.80 5.99 -13.86
N ARG A 89 -0.30 6.09 -13.10
CA ARG A 89 -1.27 5.01 -12.96
C ARG A 89 -1.83 4.59 -14.32
N ASP A 90 -2.32 5.57 -15.09
CA ASP A 90 -2.99 5.32 -16.37
C ASP A 90 -2.00 4.75 -17.40
N GLU A 91 -0.74 5.20 -17.39
CA GLU A 91 0.34 4.64 -18.20
C GLU A 91 0.56 3.15 -17.90
N VAL A 92 0.69 2.78 -16.62
CA VAL A 92 0.93 1.39 -16.20
C VAL A 92 -0.28 0.51 -16.52
N GLU A 93 -1.50 0.98 -16.24
CA GLU A 93 -2.73 0.25 -16.54
C GLU A 93 -2.92 0.03 -18.04
N LEU A 94 -2.71 1.05 -18.87
CA LEU A 94 -2.81 0.92 -20.33
C LEU A 94 -1.83 -0.13 -20.86
N ARG A 95 -0.59 -0.14 -20.35
CA ARG A 95 0.43 -1.10 -20.75
C ARG A 95 0.07 -2.52 -20.32
N LEU A 96 -0.40 -2.73 -19.09
CA LEU A 96 -0.85 -4.04 -18.62
C LEU A 96 -2.06 -4.55 -19.41
N SER A 97 -3.04 -3.68 -19.64
CA SER A 97 -4.26 -3.97 -20.38
C SER A 97 -3.95 -4.48 -21.79
N ARG A 98 -3.11 -3.74 -22.53
CA ARG A 98 -2.65 -4.12 -23.89
C ARG A 98 -1.82 -5.39 -23.94
N ASN A 99 -1.33 -5.89 -22.80
CA ASN A 99 -0.46 -7.06 -22.71
C ASN A 99 -1.14 -8.25 -22.01
N GLY A 100 -2.46 -8.39 -22.17
CA GLY A 100 -3.20 -9.62 -21.82
C GLY A 100 -3.90 -9.59 -20.47
N TRP A 101 -3.78 -8.50 -19.72
CA TRP A 101 -4.60 -8.30 -18.52
C TRP A 101 -5.96 -7.67 -18.81
N GLU A 102 -6.12 -6.97 -19.94
CA GLU A 102 -7.39 -6.36 -20.35
C GLU A 102 -7.98 -5.47 -19.23
N ASP A 103 -9.16 -5.82 -18.69
CA ASP A 103 -9.83 -5.14 -17.58
C ASP A 103 -9.50 -5.74 -16.19
N ARG A 104 -8.57 -6.70 -16.14
CA ARG A 104 -8.19 -7.48 -14.96
C ARG A 104 -6.94 -6.96 -14.26
N CYS A 105 -6.55 -5.70 -14.51
CA CYS A 105 -5.41 -5.07 -13.85
C CYS A 105 -5.75 -3.75 -13.18
N LYS A 106 -4.94 -3.38 -12.18
CA LYS A 106 -4.97 -2.06 -11.54
C LYS A 106 -3.56 -1.62 -11.14
N ALA A 107 -3.24 -0.35 -11.35
CA ALA A 107 -2.07 0.29 -10.77
C ALA A 107 -2.50 1.19 -9.60
N ILE A 108 -1.70 1.21 -8.54
CA ILE A 108 -1.91 2.03 -7.35
C ILE A 108 -0.60 2.75 -7.05
N VAL A 109 -0.59 4.03 -7.35
CA VAL A 109 0.55 4.90 -7.09
C VAL A 109 0.29 5.64 -5.77
N ILE A 110 1.18 5.46 -4.80
CA ILE A 110 1.07 6.08 -3.48
C ILE A 110 1.73 7.45 -3.52
N GLU A 111 1.01 8.49 -3.06
CA GLU A 111 1.51 9.86 -3.02
C GLU A 111 1.29 10.48 -1.62
N PRO A 112 2.35 10.98 -0.95
CA PRO A 112 3.74 10.98 -1.42
C PRO A 112 4.40 9.58 -1.40
N GLU A 113 4.06 8.75 -0.43
CA GLU A 113 4.77 7.48 -0.13
C GLU A 113 3.99 6.61 0.86
N LEU A 114 4.44 5.38 1.08
CA LEU A 114 3.81 4.41 1.98
C LEU A 114 3.57 4.96 3.39
N GLU A 115 4.42 5.80 3.97
CA GLU A 115 4.23 6.22 5.36
C GLU A 115 3.00 7.12 5.56
N ALA A 116 2.43 7.66 4.50
CA ALA A 116 1.28 8.56 4.57
C ALA A 116 0.06 7.94 5.30
N TRP A 117 -0.21 6.66 5.11
CA TRP A 117 -1.39 6.00 5.71
C TRP A 117 -1.23 5.73 7.21
N ILE A 118 -0.01 5.73 7.73
CA ILE A 118 0.29 5.51 9.15
C ILE A 118 -0.34 6.65 9.97
N TRP A 119 -0.33 7.86 9.44
CA TRP A 119 -0.79 9.08 10.11
C TRP A 119 -2.30 9.28 9.99
N ASN A 120 -3.08 8.27 10.40
CA ASN A 120 -4.54 8.25 10.26
C ASN A 120 -5.31 8.48 11.58
N GLY A 121 -4.62 8.93 12.64
CA GLY A 121 -5.25 9.18 13.95
C GLY A 121 -5.52 7.92 14.77
N SER A 122 -5.08 6.74 14.33
CA SER A 122 -5.25 5.51 15.10
C SER A 122 -4.48 5.56 16.42
N ARG A 123 -5.18 5.27 17.52
CA ARG A 123 -4.61 5.14 18.87
C ARG A 123 -3.50 4.07 18.98
N HIS A 124 -3.43 3.14 18.02
CA HIS A 124 -2.43 2.07 18.01
C HIS A 124 -1.09 2.52 17.39
N VAL A 125 -1.07 3.63 16.64
CA VAL A 125 0.16 4.13 16.01
C VAL A 125 1.23 4.46 17.05
N PRO A 126 0.97 5.27 18.10
CA PRO A 126 1.95 5.55 19.14
C PRO A 126 2.55 4.28 19.76
N GLU A 127 1.71 3.33 20.13
CA GLU A 127 2.11 2.06 20.75
C GLU A 127 3.08 1.26 19.85
N VAL A 128 2.75 1.13 18.57
CA VAL A 128 3.58 0.37 17.61
C VAL A 128 4.90 1.07 17.35
N LEU A 129 4.93 2.40 17.36
CA LEU A 129 6.15 3.20 17.20
C LEU A 129 7.02 3.24 18.48
N GLY A 130 6.53 2.67 19.59
CA GLY A 130 7.21 2.68 20.89
C GLY A 130 7.09 4.03 21.62
N TRP A 131 6.14 4.87 21.20
CA TRP A 131 5.89 6.17 21.82
C TRP A 131 5.20 5.99 23.18
N GLN A 132 5.68 6.73 24.18
CA GLN A 132 5.09 6.75 25.52
C GLN A 132 4.10 7.91 25.59
N GLY A 133 2.84 7.62 25.28
CA GLY A 133 1.77 8.62 25.22
C GLY A 133 0.73 8.27 24.17
N ASP A 134 -0.23 9.15 23.98
CA ASP A 134 -1.28 9.01 22.98
C ASP A 134 -0.89 9.65 21.64
N HIS A 135 -1.83 9.64 20.68
CA HIS A 135 -1.61 10.23 19.37
C HIS A 135 -1.51 11.76 19.44
N ALA A 136 -2.16 12.42 20.40
CA ALA A 136 -2.10 13.87 20.56
C ALA A 136 -0.69 14.30 20.97
N SER A 137 -0.12 13.69 22.02
CA SER A 137 1.25 13.97 22.47
C SER A 137 2.32 13.68 21.41
N LEU A 138 2.12 12.63 20.60
CA LEU A 138 2.99 12.32 19.47
C LEU A 138 2.93 13.43 18.40
N ARG A 139 1.73 13.91 18.10
CA ARG A 139 1.49 14.99 17.14
C ARG A 139 2.10 16.30 17.63
N ASP A 140 1.88 16.66 18.89
CA ASP A 140 2.43 17.87 19.51
C ASP A 140 3.97 17.87 19.46
N TRP A 141 4.58 16.71 19.72
CA TRP A 141 6.03 16.57 19.61
C TRP A 141 6.53 16.73 18.16
N LEU A 142 5.83 16.18 17.18
CA LEU A 142 6.17 16.38 15.77
C LEU A 142 5.94 17.83 15.31
N ALA A 143 4.93 18.50 15.83
CA ALA A 143 4.66 19.92 15.57
C ALA A 143 5.77 20.81 16.14
N ALA A 144 6.27 20.52 17.34
CA ALA A 144 7.41 21.23 17.93
C ALA A 144 8.73 21.07 17.16
N LEU A 145 8.79 20.13 16.20
CA LEU A 145 9.92 19.91 15.29
C LEU A 145 9.66 20.44 13.87
N ASP A 146 8.57 21.17 13.64
CA ASP A 146 8.11 21.62 12.33
C ASP A 146 7.88 20.49 11.32
N LEU A 147 7.63 19.26 11.80
CA LEU A 147 7.37 18.09 10.97
C LEU A 147 5.87 17.84 10.74
N TRP A 148 5.00 18.47 11.54
CA TRP A 148 3.55 18.35 11.42
C TRP A 148 2.86 19.67 11.75
N SER A 149 2.24 20.30 10.74
CA SER A 149 1.43 21.50 10.96
C SER A 149 0.16 21.20 11.76
N SER A 150 -0.23 22.11 12.67
CA SER A 150 -1.43 22.01 13.50
C SER A 150 -2.72 21.88 12.69
N ASP A 151 -2.74 22.44 11.47
CA ASP A 151 -3.93 22.46 10.61
C ASP A 151 -3.94 21.30 9.60
N ALA A 152 -2.83 20.55 9.51
CA ALA A 152 -2.69 19.45 8.57
C ALA A 152 -3.17 18.11 9.18
N PRO A 153 -3.95 17.30 8.44
CA PRO A 153 -4.42 16.00 8.91
C PRO A 153 -3.31 14.95 9.02
N LYS A 154 -2.17 15.15 8.33
CA LYS A 154 -0.97 14.31 8.33
C LYS A 154 0.30 15.15 8.14
N PRO A 155 1.49 14.64 8.47
CA PRO A 155 2.77 15.31 8.16
C PRO A 155 2.91 15.61 6.67
N SER A 156 3.60 16.71 6.34
CA SER A 156 3.93 17.07 4.96
C SER A 156 4.98 16.12 4.35
N ASP A 157 5.88 15.59 5.19
CA ASP A 157 6.86 14.55 4.85
C ASP A 157 6.66 13.34 5.81
N PRO A 158 5.77 12.39 5.45
CA PRO A 158 5.41 11.25 6.28
C PRO A 158 6.59 10.36 6.69
N LYS A 159 7.55 10.11 5.79
CA LYS A 159 8.72 9.27 6.03
C LYS A 159 9.71 9.96 6.93
N ARG A 160 9.94 11.26 6.77
CA ARG A 160 10.78 12.02 7.70
C ARG A 160 10.17 12.07 9.09
N ALA A 161 8.86 12.30 9.21
CA ALA A 161 8.16 12.25 10.49
C ALA A 161 8.31 10.88 11.15
N LEU A 162 8.12 9.79 10.40
CA LEU A 162 8.27 8.43 10.93
C LEU A 162 9.69 8.19 11.43
N LYS A 163 10.69 8.52 10.61
CA LYS A 163 12.11 8.39 10.98
C LYS A 163 12.46 9.19 12.23
N ALA A 164 11.90 10.39 12.40
CA ALA A 164 12.11 11.20 13.59
C ALA A 164 11.57 10.52 14.85
N VAL A 165 10.33 10.00 14.80
CA VAL A 165 9.71 9.28 15.92
C VAL A 165 10.54 8.03 16.27
N LEU A 166 10.87 7.21 15.27
CA LEU A 166 11.64 5.98 15.47
C LEU A 166 13.03 6.25 16.06
N ARG A 167 13.69 7.34 15.64
CA ARG A 167 14.95 7.77 16.24
C ARG A 167 14.77 8.14 17.72
N LYS A 168 13.69 8.84 18.06
CA LYS A 168 13.38 9.26 19.43
C LYS A 168 13.04 8.07 20.33
N THR A 169 12.28 7.10 19.83
CA THR A 169 11.87 5.90 20.58
C THR A 169 12.90 4.77 20.54
N ARG A 170 13.96 4.92 19.73
CA ARG A 170 14.96 3.88 19.43
C ARG A 170 14.33 2.59 18.85
N THR A 171 13.20 2.74 18.18
CA THR A 171 12.53 1.65 17.47
C THR A 171 13.18 1.47 16.09
N PRO A 172 13.60 0.26 15.72
CA PRO A 172 14.24 0.04 14.42
C PRO A 172 13.24 0.15 13.27
N LEU A 173 13.60 0.94 12.25
CA LEU A 173 12.89 0.95 10.97
C LEU A 173 13.10 -0.40 10.25
N SER A 174 12.03 -1.15 10.02
CA SER A 174 12.11 -2.49 9.44
C SER A 174 10.79 -2.95 8.84
N ALA A 175 10.83 -3.91 7.91
CA ALA A 175 9.63 -4.57 7.38
C ALA A 175 8.77 -5.25 8.47
N ARG A 176 9.34 -5.58 9.63
CA ARG A 176 8.58 -6.07 10.79
C ARG A 176 7.71 -4.95 11.39
N LEU A 177 8.21 -3.72 11.45
CA LEU A 177 7.43 -2.56 11.91
C LEU A 177 6.23 -2.33 11.00
N TYR A 178 6.43 -2.28 9.67
CA TYR A 178 5.33 -2.10 8.71
C TYR A 178 4.29 -3.21 8.80
N ARG A 179 4.71 -4.47 8.95
CA ARG A 179 3.77 -5.58 9.20
C ARG A 179 2.96 -5.37 10.48
N ARG A 180 3.61 -4.98 11.58
CA ARG A 180 2.91 -4.72 12.85
C ARG A 180 1.93 -3.55 12.74
N LEU A 181 2.31 -2.49 12.03
CA LEU A 181 1.40 -1.38 11.71
C LEU A 181 0.21 -1.89 10.90
N ALA A 182 0.44 -2.63 9.81
CA ALA A 182 -0.62 -3.13 8.93
C ALA A 182 -1.56 -4.15 9.62
N ASP A 183 -1.06 -4.84 10.64
CA ASP A 183 -1.83 -5.79 11.44
C ASP A 183 -2.68 -5.10 12.53
N THR A 184 -2.27 -3.94 13.02
CA THR A 184 -2.94 -3.26 14.15
C THR A 184 -3.79 -2.08 13.70
N VAL A 185 -3.28 -1.29 12.75
CA VAL A 185 -3.90 -0.06 12.28
C VAL A 185 -4.92 -0.40 11.20
N SER A 186 -6.17 -0.01 11.41
CA SER A 186 -7.24 -0.26 10.46
C SER A 186 -7.17 0.71 9.28
N VAL A 187 -7.18 0.18 8.07
CA VAL A 187 -7.31 0.97 6.83
C VAL A 187 -8.77 1.30 6.47
N ARG A 188 -9.75 0.82 7.26
CA ARG A 188 -11.18 1.02 6.98
C ARG A 188 -11.59 2.49 7.00
N ARG A 189 -11.00 3.27 7.90
CA ARG A 189 -11.21 4.73 8.02
C ARG A 189 -10.04 5.54 7.47
N CYS A 190 -9.12 4.88 6.76
CA CYS A 190 -8.01 5.58 6.12
C CYS A 190 -8.58 6.44 4.99
N THR A 191 -8.28 7.73 5.03
CA THR A 191 -8.65 8.72 4.01
C THR A 191 -7.56 8.89 2.95
N ASP A 192 -6.48 8.11 3.02
CA ASP A 192 -5.42 8.16 2.04
C ASP A 192 -5.95 7.73 0.66
N PRO A 193 -5.73 8.52 -0.41
CA PRO A 193 -6.28 8.23 -1.74
C PRO A 193 -5.83 6.87 -2.28
N ALA A 194 -4.56 6.49 -2.12
CA ALA A 194 -4.03 5.25 -2.66
C ALA A 194 -4.59 4.03 -1.93
N PHE A 195 -4.71 4.10 -0.60
CA PHE A 195 -5.35 3.02 0.18
C PHE A 195 -6.86 2.93 -0.02
N SER A 196 -7.52 4.07 -0.27
CA SER A 196 -8.93 4.10 -0.66
C SER A 196 -9.14 3.42 -2.02
N GLU A 197 -8.28 3.72 -3.00
CA GLU A 197 -8.28 3.09 -4.33
C GLU A 197 -7.95 1.59 -4.26
N PHE A 198 -6.99 1.20 -3.41
CA PHE A 198 -6.67 -0.20 -3.11
C PHE A 198 -7.88 -0.95 -2.57
N ARG A 199 -8.52 -0.41 -1.53
CA ARG A 199 -9.68 -1.03 -0.91
C ARG A 199 -10.84 -1.13 -1.91
N ALA A 200 -11.16 -0.06 -2.62
CA ALA A 200 -12.26 -0.03 -3.57
C ALA A 200 -12.05 -1.02 -4.74
N THR A 201 -10.81 -1.15 -5.23
CA THR A 201 -10.45 -2.13 -6.25
C THR A 201 -10.68 -3.56 -5.75
N LEU A 202 -10.16 -3.90 -4.57
CA LEU A 202 -10.31 -5.24 -4.00
C LEU A 202 -11.77 -5.57 -3.68
N GLN A 203 -12.55 -4.61 -3.17
CA GLN A 203 -13.98 -4.78 -2.90
C GLN A 203 -14.79 -5.06 -4.16
N ARG A 204 -14.40 -4.44 -5.29
CA ARG A 204 -15.03 -4.68 -6.59
C ARG A 204 -14.67 -6.05 -7.14
N TRP A 205 -13.40 -6.46 -7.04
CA TRP A 205 -12.93 -7.75 -7.55
C TRP A 205 -13.37 -8.94 -6.68
N PHE A 206 -13.46 -8.73 -5.37
CA PHE A 206 -13.68 -9.77 -4.37
C PHE A 206 -14.74 -9.35 -3.33
N PRO A 207 -15.98 -9.03 -3.76
CA PRO A 207 -17.02 -8.62 -2.85
C PRO A 207 -17.24 -9.69 -1.77
N ARG A 208 -17.61 -9.25 -0.56
CA ARG A 208 -18.12 -10.19 0.44
C ARG A 208 -19.37 -10.80 -0.15
N SER A 209 -19.44 -12.13 -0.22
CA SER A 209 -20.68 -12.82 -0.55
C SER A 209 -21.77 -12.26 0.36
N GLY A 210 -22.73 -11.55 -0.21
CA GLY A 210 -23.92 -11.16 0.53
C GLY A 210 -24.60 -12.44 1.00
N ARG A 211 -24.98 -12.50 2.28
CA ARG A 211 -26.24 -13.19 2.59
C ARG A 211 -27.31 -12.41 1.83
N ASP A 212 -27.94 -13.07 0.87
CA ASP A 212 -29.34 -12.79 0.58
C ASP A 212 -30.16 -13.00 1.87
#